data_AF-A0A1S4CV96-F1
#
_entry.id   AF-A0A1S4CV96-F1
#
_cell.length_a   1.000
_cell.length_b   1.000
_cell.length_c   1.000
_cell.angle_alpha   90.00
_cell.angle_beta   90.00
_cell.angle_gamma   90.00
#
_symmetry.space_group_name_H-M   'P 1'
#
loop_
_entity.id
_entity.type
_entity.pdbx_description
1 polymer ?
#
loop_
_entity_poly.entity_id
_entity_poly.type
_entity_poly.pdbx_seq_one_letter_code
_entity_poly.pdbx_strand_id
1 'polypeptide(L)'
;MVSREQKRAAALHEKLQLLRSITKSHAISETSIIVDASKYIQELKHKVERLNHDITTTTTTQSSTNNTSSWPQVEVETLEKGFLVNVYSERSCPGLLVSILEVVEELGLNVLEARVSCTDTFRLEAFSGEVIFMSS
;
A
#
# COMPACT_ATOMS: atom_id res chain seq x y z
N MET A 1 -29.57 45.14 -17.39
CA MET A 1 -29.38 44.54 -16.05
C MET A 1 -29.73 43.06 -16.14
N VAL A 2 -28.81 42.14 -15.80
CA VAL A 2 -29.10 40.70 -15.80
C VAL A 2 -30.08 40.41 -14.65
N SER A 3 -31.16 39.68 -14.94
CA SER A 3 -32.18 39.30 -13.95
C SER A 3 -31.57 38.46 -12.83
N ARG A 4 -32.14 38.53 -11.63
CA ARG A 4 -31.71 37.76 -10.46
C ARG A 4 -31.74 36.25 -10.72
N GLU A 5 -32.64 35.81 -11.60
CA GLU A 5 -32.79 34.41 -11.99
C GLU A 5 -31.66 33.93 -12.92
N GLN A 6 -31.25 34.73 -13.92
CA GLN A 6 -30.08 34.42 -14.74
C GLN A 6 -28.80 34.29 -13.90
N LYS A 7 -28.63 35.14 -12.88
CA LYS A 7 -27.47 35.04 -11.97
C LYS A 7 -27.47 33.74 -11.18
N ARG A 8 -28.64 33.26 -10.74
CA ARG A 8 -28.77 31.95 -10.06
C ARG A 8 -28.47 30.79 -10.99
N ALA A 9 -29.01 30.81 -12.21
CA ALA A 9 -28.76 29.78 -13.20
C ALA A 9 -27.27 29.66 -13.56
N ALA A 10 -26.60 30.81 -13.75
CA ALA A 10 -25.16 30.82 -14.01
C ALA A 10 -24.35 30.26 -12.83
N ALA A 11 -24.68 30.65 -11.59
CA ALA A 11 -24.00 30.14 -10.40
C ALA A 11 -24.20 28.61 -10.22
N LEU A 12 -25.38 28.08 -10.56
CA LEU A 12 -25.65 26.66 -10.50
C LEU A 12 -24.83 25.89 -11.55
N HIS A 13 -24.71 26.42 -12.76
CA HIS A 13 -23.89 25.82 -13.81
C HIS A 13 -22.41 25.74 -13.41
N GLU A 14 -21.85 26.81 -12.84
CA GLU A 14 -20.47 26.81 -12.32
C GLU A 14 -20.25 25.74 -11.25
N LYS A 15 -21.21 25.57 -10.33
CA LYS A 15 -21.16 24.53 -9.29
C LYS A 15 -21.21 23.11 -9.88
N LEU A 16 -21.99 22.90 -10.94
CA LEU A 16 -22.05 21.62 -11.64
C LEU A 16 -20.76 21.30 -12.40
N GLN A 17 -20.12 22.29 -13.05
CA GLN A 17 -18.83 22.07 -13.70
C GLN A 17 -17.73 21.73 -12.69
N LEU A 18 -17.72 22.40 -11.54
CA LEU A 18 -16.80 22.06 -10.45
C LEU A 18 -17.05 20.63 -9.96
N LEU A 19 -18.31 20.25 -9.74
CA LEU A 19 -18.69 18.91 -9.32
C LEU A 19 -18.19 17.86 -10.32
N ARG A 20 -18.42 18.08 -11.63
CA ARG A 20 -17.96 17.22 -12.72
C ARG A 20 -16.44 17.02 -12.71
N SER A 21 -15.68 18.10 -12.50
CA SER A 21 -14.22 18.05 -12.43
C SER A 21 -13.73 17.23 -11.24
N ILE A 22 -14.28 17.47 -10.05
CA ILE A 22 -13.90 16.78 -8.81
C ILE A 22 -14.22 15.28 -8.90
N THR A 23 -15.38 14.93 -9.45
CA THR A 23 -15.84 13.54 -9.56
C THR A 23 -15.25 12.83 -10.78
N LYS A 24 -14.42 13.52 -11.57
CA LYS A 24 -13.86 13.05 -12.86
C LYS A 24 -14.93 12.49 -13.80
N SER A 25 -16.13 13.08 -13.76
CA SER A 25 -17.25 12.65 -14.58
C SER A 25 -17.10 13.17 -16.01
N HIS A 26 -17.23 12.27 -16.99
CA HIS A 26 -17.26 12.63 -18.41
C HIS A 26 -18.66 13.01 -18.88
N ALA A 27 -19.68 12.93 -18.01
CA ALA A 27 -21.06 13.20 -18.36
C ALA A 27 -21.30 14.65 -18.81
N ILE A 28 -22.16 14.80 -19.82
CA ILE A 28 -22.53 16.10 -20.39
C ILE A 28 -23.84 16.61 -19.80
N SER A 29 -24.74 15.71 -19.36
CA SER A 29 -26.01 16.08 -18.74
C SER A 29 -25.86 16.31 -17.24
N GLU A 30 -26.59 17.29 -16.71
CA GLU A 30 -26.56 17.66 -15.29
C GLU A 30 -27.00 16.48 -14.40
N THR A 31 -28.01 15.72 -14.83
CA THR A 31 -28.48 14.53 -14.11
C THR A 31 -27.42 13.43 -14.09
N SER A 32 -26.73 13.18 -15.19
CA SER A 32 -25.65 12.18 -15.24
C SER A 32 -24.44 12.62 -14.41
N ILE A 33 -24.09 13.92 -14.38
CA ILE A 33 -23.03 14.44 -13.50
C ILE A 33 -23.37 14.17 -12.02
N ILE A 34 -24.64 14.37 -11.62
CA ILE A 34 -25.10 14.13 -10.25
C ILE A 34 -25.10 12.64 -9.90
N VAL A 35 -25.51 11.77 -10.83
CA VAL A 35 -25.48 10.31 -10.63
C VAL A 35 -24.04 9.82 -10.48
N ASP A 36 -23.13 10.27 -11.34
CA ASP A 36 -21.70 9.94 -11.25
C ASP A 36 -21.09 10.45 -9.94
N ALA A 37 -21.46 11.66 -9.51
CA ALA A 37 -21.03 12.20 -8.22
C ALA A 37 -21.49 11.33 -7.05
N SER A 38 -22.75 10.88 -7.09
CA SER A 38 -23.33 10.01 -6.06
C SER A 38 -22.62 8.67 -6.00
N LYS A 39 -22.31 8.08 -7.17
CA LYS A 39 -21.51 6.85 -7.27
C LYS A 39 -20.10 7.05 -6.74
N TYR A 40 -19.42 8.14 -7.09
CA TYR A 40 -18.08 8.48 -6.61
C TYR A 40 -18.03 8.61 -5.08
N ILE A 41 -19.04 9.26 -4.47
CA ILE A 41 -19.14 9.36 -3.01
C ILE A 41 -19.29 7.98 -2.37
N GLN A 42 -20.12 7.10 -2.94
CA GLN A 42 -20.29 5.74 -2.45
C GLN A 42 -19.00 4.92 -2.55
N GLU A 43 -18.29 5.01 -3.68
CA GLU A 43 -17.00 4.36 -3.87
C GLU A 43 -15.97 4.85 -2.86
N LEU A 44 -15.92 6.17 -2.63
CA LEU A 44 -14.99 6.77 -1.67
C LEU A 44 -15.32 6.35 -0.24
N LYS A 45 -16.60 6.31 0.13
CA LYS A 45 -17.06 5.81 1.43
C LYS A 45 -16.63 4.35 1.64
N HIS A 46 -16.89 3.50 0.66
CA HIS A 46 -16.47 2.09 0.73
C HIS A 46 -14.94 1.95 0.81
N LYS A 47 -14.19 2.80 0.10
CA LYS A 47 -12.72 2.82 0.18
C LYS A 47 -12.23 3.24 1.56
N VAL A 48 -12.86 4.21 2.21
CA VAL A 48 -12.56 4.62 3.60
C VAL A 48 -12.90 3.50 4.57
N GLU A 49 -14.06 2.86 4.44
CA GLU A 49 -14.46 1.73 5.29
C GLU A 49 -13.50 0.56 5.16
N ARG A 50 -13.08 0.22 3.93
CA ARG A 50 -12.06 -0.80 3.68
C ARG A 50 -10.72 -0.45 4.30
N LEU A 51 -10.20 0.76 4.06
CA LEU A 51 -8.94 1.21 4.65
C LEU A 51 -9.02 1.22 6.19
N ASN A 52 -10.16 1.62 6.76
CA ASN A 52 -10.35 1.61 8.20
C ASN A 52 -10.45 0.17 8.75
N HIS A 53 -11.03 -0.77 8.01
CA HIS A 53 -11.00 -2.19 8.33
C HIS A 53 -9.57 -2.75 8.25
N ASP A 54 -8.81 -2.41 7.21
CA ASP A 54 -7.40 -2.81 7.07
C ASP A 54 -6.54 -2.23 8.21
N ILE A 55 -6.79 -0.99 8.66
CA ILE A 55 -6.12 -0.38 9.82
C ILE A 55 -6.54 -1.04 11.13
N THR A 56 -7.83 -1.30 11.34
CA THR A 56 -8.33 -1.92 12.60
C THR A 56 -7.96 -3.39 12.70
N THR A 57 -7.93 -4.12 11.59
CA THR A 57 -7.38 -5.49 11.52
C THR A 57 -5.88 -5.51 11.78
N THR A 58 -5.12 -4.48 11.36
CA THR A 58 -3.69 -4.35 11.67
C THR A 58 -3.39 -3.79 13.07
N THR A 59 -4.31 -3.07 13.72
CA THR A 59 -4.10 -2.49 15.08
C THR A 59 -4.73 -3.31 16.22
N THR A 60 -5.83 -4.04 16.00
CA THR A 60 -6.46 -4.89 17.03
C THR A 60 -5.68 -6.21 17.24
N THR A 61 -4.82 -6.60 16.31
CA THR A 61 -3.94 -7.77 16.41
C THR A 61 -2.69 -7.55 17.25
N GLN A 62 -2.42 -6.32 17.72
CA GLN A 62 -1.22 -6.05 18.53
C GLN A 62 -1.38 -6.43 20.01
N SER A 63 -2.60 -6.64 20.51
CA SER A 63 -2.85 -6.77 21.95
C SER A 63 -3.34 -8.14 22.43
N SER A 64 -3.64 -9.11 21.55
CA SER A 64 -4.02 -10.47 21.98
C SER A 64 -3.81 -11.51 20.87
N THR A 65 -2.73 -12.28 20.98
CA THR A 65 -2.54 -13.65 20.44
C THR A 65 -3.03 -13.98 19.02
N ASN A 66 -2.06 -14.30 18.15
CA ASN A 66 -2.11 -15.26 17.03
C ASN A 66 -2.72 -14.83 15.67
N ASN A 67 -1.81 -14.86 14.69
CA ASN A 67 -1.94 -15.26 13.29
C ASN A 67 -2.78 -14.46 12.29
N THR A 68 -2.20 -14.34 11.08
CA THR A 68 -2.72 -13.88 9.79
C THR A 68 -2.47 -12.42 9.41
N SER A 69 -1.22 -11.95 9.54
CA SER A 69 -0.74 -10.99 8.54
C SER A 69 -0.51 -11.76 7.23
N SER A 70 -1.30 -11.47 6.19
CA SER A 70 -1.09 -12.01 4.84
C SER A 70 0.22 -11.54 4.20
N TRP A 71 0.98 -10.70 4.90
CA TRP A 71 2.24 -10.12 4.49
C TRP A 71 3.39 -10.79 5.26
N PRO A 72 4.55 -11.00 4.62
CA PRO A 72 5.74 -11.47 5.30
C PRO A 72 6.14 -10.46 6.38
N GLN A 73 6.35 -10.93 7.61
CA GLN A 73 6.96 -10.14 8.67
C GLN A 73 8.46 -10.04 8.38
N VAL A 74 9.00 -8.81 8.39
CA VAL A 74 10.41 -8.53 8.18
C VAL A 74 10.99 -7.87 9.42
N GLU A 75 12.06 -8.44 9.95
CA GLU A 75 12.81 -7.95 11.08
C GLU A 75 14.26 -7.73 10.65
N VAL A 76 14.82 -6.58 10.99
CA VAL A 76 16.20 -6.21 10.66
C VAL A 76 16.92 -5.86 11.95
N GLU A 77 17.97 -6.62 12.25
CA GLU A 77 18.83 -6.38 13.39
C GLU A 77 20.19 -5.86 12.92
N THR A 78 20.67 -4.80 13.57
CA THR A 78 22.01 -4.25 13.32
C THR A 78 23.03 -4.98 14.20
N LEU A 79 24.07 -5.54 13.59
CA LEU A 79 25.16 -6.25 14.28
C LEU A 79 26.47 -5.45 14.15
N GLU A 80 27.48 -5.76 14.96
CA GLU A 80 28.76 -5.03 14.98
C GLU A 80 29.46 -4.94 13.61
N LYS A 81 29.21 -5.90 12.71
CA LYS A 81 29.81 -5.96 11.37
C LYS A 81 28.79 -6.15 10.24
N GLY A 82 27.57 -5.63 10.39
CA GLY A 82 26.57 -5.64 9.33
C GLY A 82 25.12 -5.78 9.82
N PHE A 83 24.29 -6.51 9.07
CA PHE A 83 22.85 -6.59 9.32
C PHE A 83 22.35 -8.03 9.22
N LEU A 84 21.45 -8.42 10.12
CA LEU A 84 20.69 -9.65 10.04
C LEU A 84 19.27 -9.33 9.60
N VAL A 85 18.85 -9.88 8.46
CA VAL A 85 17.49 -9.73 7.92
C VAL A 85 16.76 -11.04 8.10
N ASN A 86 15.70 -11.03 8.90
CA ASN A 86 14.82 -12.17 9.13
C ASN A 86 13.46 -11.89 8.48
N VAL A 87 13.02 -12.77 7.60
CA VAL A 87 11.73 -12.70 6.91
C VAL A 87 10.94 -13.95 7.25
N TYR A 88 9.72 -13.77 7.74
CA TYR A 88 8.82 -14.86 8.10
C TYR A 88 7.47 -14.70 7.40
N SER A 89 6.91 -15.77 6.86
CA SER A 89 5.53 -15.81 6.37
C SER A 89 4.83 -17.11 6.75
N GLU A 90 3.59 -16.98 7.23
CA GLU A 90 2.74 -18.11 7.61
C GLU A 90 2.35 -19.01 6.43
N ARG A 91 2.46 -18.51 5.18
CA ARG A 91 2.27 -19.32 3.97
C ARG A 91 3.46 -19.20 3.03
N SER A 92 3.98 -20.36 2.63
CA SER A 92 4.96 -20.45 1.55
C SER A 92 4.28 -20.12 0.21
N CYS A 93 4.70 -19.02 -0.43
CA CYS A 93 4.21 -18.59 -1.73
C CYS A 93 5.23 -18.92 -2.82
N PRO A 94 4.84 -19.59 -3.93
CA PRO A 94 5.74 -19.81 -5.06
C PRO A 94 6.27 -18.49 -5.60
N GLY A 95 7.59 -18.35 -5.69
CA GLY A 95 8.24 -17.13 -6.21
C GLY A 95 8.63 -16.08 -5.16
N LEU A 96 8.19 -16.20 -3.90
CA LEU A 96 8.54 -15.22 -2.86
C LEU A 96 10.06 -15.13 -2.63
N LEU A 97 10.75 -16.27 -2.60
CA LEU A 97 12.20 -16.30 -2.47
C LEU A 97 12.90 -15.56 -3.62
N VAL A 98 12.40 -15.75 -4.85
CA VAL A 98 12.97 -15.13 -6.05
C VAL A 98 12.80 -13.62 -5.97
N SER A 99 11.61 -13.13 -5.62
CA SER A 99 11.36 -11.69 -5.43
C SER A 99 12.24 -11.07 -4.35
N ILE A 100 12.51 -11.80 -3.26
CA ILE A 100 13.42 -11.30 -2.22
C ILE A 100 14.86 -11.22 -2.74
N LEU A 101 15.33 -12.22 -3.48
CA LEU A 101 16.69 -12.22 -4.04
C LEU A 101 16.87 -11.11 -5.09
N GLU A 102 15.87 -10.83 -5.92
CA GLU A 102 15.88 -9.71 -6.86
C GLU A 102 16.07 -8.37 -6.12
N VAL A 103 15.34 -8.16 -5.02
CA VAL A 103 15.48 -6.95 -4.19
C VAL A 103 16.84 -6.89 -3.51
N VAL A 104 17.37 -8.01 -3.01
CA VAL A 104 18.70 -8.07 -2.40
C VAL A 104 19.79 -7.67 -3.41
N GLU A 105 19.67 -8.12 -4.67
CA GLU A 105 20.57 -7.75 -5.77
C GLU A 105 20.43 -6.26 -6.14
N GLU A 106 19.20 -5.76 -6.28
CA GLU A 106 18.92 -4.35 -6.58
C GLU A 106 19.46 -3.41 -5.49
N LEU A 107 19.37 -3.83 -4.22
CA LEU A 107 19.90 -3.10 -3.07
C LEU A 107 21.43 -3.23 -2.92
N GLY A 108 22.09 -4.09 -3.71
CA GLY A 108 23.53 -4.32 -3.63
C GLY A 108 23.98 -4.89 -2.29
N LEU A 109 23.12 -5.64 -1.60
CA LEU A 109 23.43 -6.21 -0.30
C LEU A 109 24.39 -7.39 -0.45
N ASN A 110 25.55 -7.30 0.20
CA ASN A 110 26.52 -8.40 0.23
C ASN A 110 26.15 -9.44 1.31
N VAL A 111 25.31 -10.39 0.93
CA VAL A 111 24.87 -11.48 1.81
C VAL A 111 25.99 -12.51 1.97
N LEU A 112 26.50 -12.66 3.19
CA LEU A 112 27.57 -13.61 3.55
C LEU A 112 27.00 -15.00 3.85
N GLU A 113 25.88 -15.04 4.56
CA GLU A 113 25.21 -16.29 4.92
C GLU A 113 23.70 -16.10 4.76
N ALA A 114 23.03 -17.09 4.17
CA ALA A 114 21.57 -17.11 4.09
C ALA A 114 21.04 -18.51 4.40
N ARG A 115 20.02 -18.58 5.25
CA ARG A 115 19.30 -19.80 5.61
C ARG A 115 17.85 -19.63 5.23
N VAL A 116 17.32 -20.58 4.45
CA VAL A 116 15.95 -20.54 3.96
C VAL A 116 15.22 -21.84 4.25
N SER A 117 13.95 -21.73 4.65
CA SER A 117 13.02 -22.84 4.84
C SER A 117 11.70 -22.53 4.15
N CYS A 118 11.15 -23.48 3.38
CA CYS A 118 9.98 -23.28 2.51
C CYS A 118 8.94 -24.42 2.55
N THR A 119 9.02 -25.35 3.51
CA THR A 119 8.19 -26.57 3.53
C THR A 119 6.70 -26.29 3.69
N ASP A 120 6.32 -25.57 4.75
CA ASP A 120 4.92 -25.21 5.07
C ASP A 120 4.78 -23.70 5.27
N THR A 121 5.81 -23.11 5.88
CA THR A 121 6.01 -21.68 6.08
C THR A 121 7.25 -21.21 5.33
N PHE A 122 7.33 -19.91 5.08
CA PHE A 122 8.53 -19.30 4.53
C PHE A 122 9.32 -18.64 5.67
N ARG A 123 10.59 -19.02 5.82
CA ARG A 123 11.54 -18.32 6.70
C ARG A 123 12.85 -18.11 5.98
N LEU A 124 13.31 -16.87 5.93
CA LEU A 124 14.62 -16.48 5.40
C LEU A 124 15.37 -15.72 6.48
N GLU A 125 16.62 -16.10 6.70
CA GLU A 125 17.56 -15.44 7.60
C GLU A 125 18.80 -15.12 6.77
N ALA A 126 19.09 -13.85 6.54
CA ALA A 126 20.20 -13.39 5.71
C ALA A 126 21.11 -12.48 6.52
N PHE A 127 22.38 -12.86 6.63
CA PHE A 127 23.43 -12.10 7.27
C PHE A 127 24.23 -11.36 6.19
N SER A 128 24.21 -10.03 6.26
CA SER A 128 25.00 -9.14 5.42
C SER A 128 26.17 -8.59 6.22
N GLY A 129 27.37 -8.62 5.65
CA GLY A 129 28.58 -8.10 6.27
C GLY A 129 29.01 -6.78 5.65
N GLU A 130 29.63 -5.91 6.45
CA GLU A 130 30.25 -4.69 5.94
C GLU A 130 31.44 -5.04 5.03
N VAL A 131 31.36 -4.67 3.75
CA VAL A 131 32.54 -4.67 2.87
C VAL A 131 33.35 -3.45 3.26
N ILE A 132 34.37 -3.66 4.10
CA ILE A 132 35.42 -2.66 4.28
C ILE A 132 36.10 -2.53 2.92
N PHE A 133 35.73 -1.52 2.13
CA PHE A 133 36.55 -1.10 1.01
C PHE A 133 37.88 -0.63 1.60
N MET A 134 38.85 -1.55 1.68
CA MET A 134 40.25 -1.17 1.87
C MET A 134 40.69 -0.52 0.57
N SER A 135 40.40 0.77 0.42
CA SER A 135 41.03 1.64 -0.57
C SER A 135 42.55 1.56 -0.35
N SER A 136 43.25 0.85 -1.24
CA SER A 136 44.72 0.84 -1.30
C SER A 136 45.24 2.09 -2.01
#